data_AF-A0A916ZSB3-F1
#
_entry.id   AF-A0A916ZSB3-F1
#
_cell.length_a   1.000
_cell.length_b   1.000
_cell.length_c   1.000
_cell.angle_alpha   90.00
_cell.angle_beta   90.00
_cell.angle_gamma   90.00
#
_symmetry.space_group_name_H-M   'P 1'
#
loop_
_entity.id
_entity.type
_entity.pdbx_description
1 polymer ?
#
loop_
_entity_poly.entity_id
_entity_poly.type
_entity_poly.pdbx_seq_one_letter_code
_entity_poly.pdbx_strand_id
1 'polypeptide(L)' 'MKFYTYILFSEKLNKHYIGQTNHVQNRLKKHNNRYQKFTKKGVPWMLIAAVGYFILKLS' A
#
# COMPACT_ATOMS: atom_id res chain seq x y z
N MET A 1 6.36 -14.82 -9.05
CA MET A 1 6.84 -13.50 -8.55
C MET A 1 6.21 -13.24 -7.19
N LYS A 2 6.96 -12.65 -6.24
CA LYS A 2 6.44 -12.34 -4.90
C LYS A 2 5.63 -11.04 -4.92
N PHE A 3 4.43 -11.09 -4.36
CA PHE A 3 3.55 -9.94 -4.19
C PHE A 3 3.12 -9.82 -2.73
N TYR A 4 2.60 -8.65 -2.38
CA TYR A 4 2.13 -8.34 -1.05
C TYR A 4 0.78 -7.67 -1.14
N THR A 5 -0.14 -8.10 -0.28
CA THR A 5 -1.30 -7.30 0.08
C THR A 5 -0.92 -6.50 1.32
N TYR A 6 -1.07 -5.18 1.28
CA TYR A 6 -0.68 -4.28 2.35
C TYR A 6 -1.87 -3.46 2.84
N ILE A 7 -1.81 -3.07 4.11
CA ILE A 7 -2.77 -2.19 4.76
C ILE A 7 -2.02 -0.94 5.21
N LEU A 8 -2.45 0.21 4.73
CA LEU A 8 -2.01 1.52 5.22
C LEU A 8 -3.10 2.14 6.08
N PHE A 9 -2.71 2.91 7.09
CA PHE A 9 -3.61 3.72 7.89
C PHE A 9 -3.26 5.20 7.79
N SER A 10 -4.30 6.03 7.71
CA SER A 10 -4.21 7.48 7.79
C SER A 10 -4.93 7.94 9.04
N GLU A 11 -4.20 8.43 10.03
CA GLU A 11 -4.79 9.08 11.22
C GLU A 11 -5.66 10.26 10.82
N LYS A 12 -5.16 11.08 9.88
CA LYS A 12 -5.84 12.27 9.37
C LYS A 12 -7.25 11.98 8.82
N LEU A 13 -7.40 10.87 8.09
CA LEU A 13 -8.69 10.48 7.53
C LEU A 13 -9.45 9.50 8.42
N ASN A 14 -8.80 8.99 9.48
CA ASN A 14 -9.22 7.81 10.23
C ASN A 14 -9.66 6.67 9.30
N LYS A 15 -8.82 6.32 8.32
CA LYS A 15 -9.15 5.36 7.26
C LYS A 15 -8.01 4.40 6.95
N HIS A 16 -8.41 3.18 6.60
CA HIS A 16 -7.53 2.17 6.04
C HIS A 16 -7.53 2.24 4.51
N TYR A 17 -6.39 1.95 3.91
CA TYR A 17 -6.23 1.71 2.48
C TYR A 17 -5.60 0.33 2.27
N ILE A 18 -6.28 -0.52 1.52
CA ILE A 18 -5.83 -1.87 1.21
C ILE A 18 -5.40 -1.88 -0.25
N GLY A 19 -4.23 -2.45 -0.53
CA GLY A 19 -3.75 -2.57 -1.90
C GLY A 19 -2.76 -3.71 -2.07
N GLN A 20 -2.35 -3.94 -3.31
CA GLN A 20 -1.34 -4.93 -3.64
C GLN A 20 -0.15 -4.33 -4.37
N THR A 21 1.04 -4.89 -4.15
CA THR A 21 2.27 -4.50 -4.86
C THR A 21 3.35 -5.57 -4.73
N ASN A 22 4.31 -5.58 -5.64
CA ASN A 22 5.55 -6.34 -5.49
C ASN A 22 6.60 -5.62 -4.61
N HIS A 23 6.41 -4.34 -4.27
CA HIS A 23 7.37 -3.55 -3.50
C HIS A 23 6.70 -2.55 -2.53
N VAL A 24 6.41 -3.00 -1.31
CA VAL A 24 5.64 -2.23 -0.29
C VAL A 24 6.28 -0.88 0.05
N GLN A 25 7.60 -0.83 0.24
CA GLN A 25 8.30 0.42 0.62
C GLN A 25 8.18 1.52 -0.45
N ASN A 26 8.39 1.19 -1.73
CA ASN A 26 8.23 2.14 -2.83
C ASN A 26 6.79 2.60 -2.98
N ARG A 27 5.84 1.70 -2.71
CA ARG A 27 4.42 2.03 -2.71
C ARG A 27 4.05 3.00 -1.58
N LEU A 28 4.53 2.76 -0.37
CA LEU A 28 4.35 3.67 0.77
C LEU A 28 4.91 5.07 0.47
N LYS A 29 6.14 5.14 -0.05
CA LYS A 29 6.76 6.40 -0.51
C LYS A 29 5.88 7.13 -1.53
N LYS A 30 5.34 6.42 -2.52
CA LYS A 30 4.44 7.02 -3.53
C LYS A 30 3.14 7.59 -2.92
N HIS A 31 2.54 6.90 -1.96
CA HIS A 31 1.35 7.42 -1.26
C HIS A 31 1.69 8.70 -0.48
N ASN A 32 2.79 8.69 0.26
CA ASN A 32 3.23 9.84 1.06
C ASN A 32 3.75 11.02 0.24
N ASN A 33 4.24 10.78 -0.97
CA ASN A 33 4.62 11.82 -1.94
C ASN A 33 3.41 12.39 -2.72
N ARG A 34 2.16 12.08 -2.32
CA ARG A 34 0.93 12.69 -2.86
C ARG A 34 0.68 12.47 -4.36
N TYR A 35 1.28 11.45 -4.98
CA TYR A 35 1.16 11.19 -6.43
C TYR A 35 -0.28 10.86 -6.89
N GLN A 36 -1.13 10.33 -6.03
CA GLN A 36 -2.47 9.83 -6.40
C GLN A 36 -3.60 10.68 -5.83
N LYS A 37 -4.57 11.06 -6.67
CA LYS A 37 -5.64 12.04 -6.36
C LYS A 37 -6.44 11.70 -5.09
N PHE A 38 -6.74 10.42 -4.87
CA PHE A 38 -7.46 9.98 -3.67
C PHE A 38 -6.52 9.92 -2.47
N THR A 39 -5.43 9.14 -2.57
CA THR A 39 -4.59 8.87 -1.40
C THR A 39 -3.76 10.06 -0.93
N LYS A 40 -3.54 11.09 -1.76
CA LYS A 40 -2.87 12.33 -1.32
C LYS A 40 -3.58 13.04 -0.17
N LYS A 41 -4.90 12.83 -0.01
CA LYS A 41 -5.69 13.42 1.09
C LYS A 41 -5.36 12.81 2.46
N GLY A 42 -4.86 11.58 2.47
CA GLY A 42 -4.57 10.81 3.69
C GLY A 42 -3.13 10.79 4.14
N VAL A 43 -2.25 11.56 3.50
CA VAL A 43 -0.85 11.69 3.94
C VAL A 43 -0.82 12.38 5.32
N PRO A 44 -0.02 11.88 6.30
CA PRO A 44 0.86 10.72 6.20
C PRO A 44 0.13 9.37 6.35
N TRP A 45 0.49 8.43 5.49
CA TRP A 45 0.11 7.02 5.59
C TRP A 45 1.17 6.25 6.35
N MET A 46 0.72 5.39 7.25
CA MET A 46 1.55 4.43 7.99
C MET A 46 1.27 3.01 7.52
N LEU A 47 2.31 2.18 7.40
CA LEU A 47 2.15 0.77 7.09
C LEU A 47 1.78 0.00 8.35
N ILE A 48 0.63 -0.67 8.33
CA ILE A 48 0.13 -1.47 9.47
C ILE A 48 0.45 -2.95 9.28
N ALA A 49 0.22 -3.47 8.08
CA ALA A 49 0.45 -4.87 7.77
C ALA A 49 0.86 -5.06 6.30
N ALA A 50 1.61 -6.11 6.04
CA ALA A 50 1.89 -6.60 4.70
C ALA A 50 2.01 -8.13 4.73
N VAL A 51 1.18 -8.82 3.95
CA VAL A 51 1.19 -10.27 3.82
C VAL A 51 1.75 -10.64 2.46
N GLY A 52 2.85 -11.39 2.45
CA GLY A 52 3.53 -11.83 1.23
C GLY A 52 2.94 -13.13 0.69
N TYR A 53 2.82 -13.22 -0.64
CA TYR A 53 2.40 -14.42 -1.34
C TYR A 53 3.13 -14.56 -2.68
N PHE A 54 3.14 -15.76 -3.24
CA PHE A 54 3.66 -16.03 -4.57
C PHE A 54 2.50 -16.26 -5.53
N ILE A 55 2.55 -15.61 -6.68
CA ILE A 55 1.62 -15.92 -7.78
C ILE A 55 2.17 -17.13 -8.52
N LEU A 56 1.40 -18.22 -8.54
CA LEU A 56 1.61 -19.37 -9.41
C LEU A 56 1.22 -18.98 -10.83
N LYS A 57 2.10 -19.21 -11.79
CA LYS A 57 1.73 -19.15 -13.20
C LYS A 57 1.12 -20.49 -13.55
N LEU A 58 -0.14 -20.51 -13.99
CA LEU A 58 -0.66 -21.63 -14.74
C LEU A 58 -0.05 -21.52 -16.14
N SER A 59 0.77 -22.51 -16.50
CA SER A 59 1.31 -22.70 -17.85
C SER A 59 0.24 -23.19 -18.80
#